data_AF-A0AAI9XLN5-F1
#
_entry.id   AF-A0AAI9XLN5-F1
#
_cell.length_a   1.000
_cell.length_b   1.000
_cell.length_c   1.000
_cell.angle_alpha   90.00
_cell.angle_beta   90.00
_cell.angle_gamma   90.00
#
_symmetry.space_group_name_H-M   'P 1'
#
loop_
_entity.id
_entity.type
_entity.pdbx_description
1 polymer ?
#
loop_
_entity_poly.entity_id
_entity_poly.type
_entity_poly.pdbx_seq_one_letter_code
_entity_poly.pdbx_strand_id
1 'polypeptide(L)'
;MSHPTVDDGSLAEVINSLKSIQQTQSDLVAAVDLLNQRYQQLPVDSDAATLGPNPSLSEIPERSRTPEPSDAVGDSAKSSSSDLTLQAPALPSSPSQRSGLTSRIILTTYPKQIGINPLPMNWGESDPHRRGPVVVSRSSTTIGRRNGPGGSYSIYYALAVASKQLNLEHRPDFTNTEPAAKIGPFPQWGDPKKIVAMDPWGHLSPWLFKDTIEKHNVDIRPTIAITKAHMKLPELEESVKSGRLVPDGKVCLNELGELAVTKFAVEPVWYLPGVAERFGIDEGALRRSLFEHTGGSYPELITRNDIKVFLPPIGGLTVYCFGDPAKMSDESVRLALRIHDECNGSDVFGSDICTCRPYLIFGIEEAVKEAQNGGSGVVIYFRKEGRALVVYNARKRGEDRASDYFKRTENIAGVKDMRFQALMPDILHWLGIRKIDRMLSMSKSVAPPHPRYHDADVNHNSMKHDAIVGQGIPIHERVELPEEWIPADSRVEIDAKITAGYFTAGKRMTEEELRAVQGRMWEDSCRDAIR
;
A
#
# COMPACT_ATOMS: atom_id res chain seq x y z
N MET A 1 -16.15 -21.83 59.01
CA MET A 1 -15.87 -20.38 59.11
C MET A 1 -14.40 -20.22 59.50
N SER A 2 -13.56 -19.79 58.56
CA SER A 2 -12.18 -19.38 58.82
C SER A 2 -11.81 -18.37 57.73
N HIS A 3 -11.88 -17.09 58.07
CA HIS A 3 -11.43 -15.99 57.20
C HIS A 3 -9.89 -15.97 57.17
N PRO A 4 -9.25 -15.75 56.01
CA PRO A 4 -7.84 -15.42 55.97
C PRO A 4 -7.66 -13.92 56.25
N THR A 5 -6.77 -13.62 57.18
CA THR A 5 -6.29 -12.28 57.55
C THR A 5 -5.41 -11.72 56.44
N VAL A 6 -5.71 -10.50 55.98
CA VAL A 6 -4.89 -9.75 55.03
C VAL A 6 -3.66 -9.21 55.77
N ASP A 7 -2.49 -9.41 55.18
CA ASP A 7 -1.17 -9.09 55.70
C ASP A 7 -0.90 -7.57 55.62
N ASP A 8 -0.84 -6.92 56.79
CA ASP A 8 -0.65 -5.48 56.98
C ASP A 8 0.67 -4.94 56.40
N GLY A 9 1.64 -5.81 56.09
CA GLY A 9 2.92 -5.43 55.47
C GLY A 9 2.78 -4.91 54.03
N SER A 10 1.83 -5.44 53.26
CA SER A 10 1.69 -5.11 51.83
C SER A 10 1.12 -3.71 51.57
N LEU A 11 0.27 -3.20 52.47
CA LEU A 11 -0.36 -1.89 52.32
C LEU A 11 0.63 -0.75 52.61
N ALA A 12 1.54 -0.95 53.56
CA ALA A 12 2.59 0.01 53.90
C ALA A 12 3.60 0.21 52.76
N GLU A 13 3.97 -0.86 52.05
CA GLU A 13 4.84 -0.78 50.87
C GLU A 13 4.18 -0.05 49.68
N VAL A 14 2.88 -0.27 49.48
CA VAL A 14 2.11 0.43 48.44
C VAL A 14 2.02 1.93 48.75
N ILE A 15 1.79 2.30 50.01
CA ILE A 15 1.72 3.71 50.43
C ILE A 15 3.09 4.40 50.29
N ASN A 16 4.18 3.73 50.61
CA ASN A 16 5.53 4.28 50.43
C ASN A 16 5.89 4.45 48.95
N SER A 17 5.49 3.50 48.10
CA SER A 17 5.67 3.61 46.65
C SER A 17 4.88 4.78 46.06
N LEU A 18 3.63 4.98 46.50
CA LEU A 18 2.81 6.12 46.08
C LEU A 18 3.41 7.46 46.51
N LYS A 19 3.94 7.57 47.74
CA LYS A 19 4.64 8.77 48.21
C LYS A 19 5.90 9.06 47.38
N SER A 20 6.67 8.04 47.02
CA SER A 20 7.84 8.19 46.16
C SER A 20 7.46 8.71 44.78
N ILE A 21 6.40 8.16 44.17
CA ILE A 21 5.91 8.59 42.85
C ILE A 21 5.44 10.05 42.91
N GLN A 22 4.72 10.43 43.97
CA GLN A 22 4.23 11.80 44.15
C GLN A 22 5.38 12.80 44.31
N GLN A 23 6.45 12.42 45.02
CA GLN A 23 7.65 13.23 45.16
C GLN A 23 8.36 13.43 43.79
N THR A 24 8.55 12.34 43.03
CA THR A 24 9.17 12.42 41.70
C THR A 24 8.37 13.27 40.73
N GLN A 25 7.03 13.21 40.79
CA GLN A 25 6.17 14.07 39.97
C GLN A 25 6.31 15.56 40.36
N SER A 26 6.42 15.86 41.65
CA SER A 26 6.64 17.24 42.11
C SER A 26 7.99 17.79 41.65
N ASP A 27 9.04 16.97 41.70
CA ASP A 27 10.38 17.36 41.25
C ASP A 27 10.44 17.59 39.73
N LEU A 28 9.71 16.77 38.97
CA LEU A 28 9.62 16.91 37.51
C LEU A 28 8.89 18.20 37.10
N VAL A 29 7.82 18.55 37.79
CA VAL A 29 7.10 19.81 37.56
C VAL A 29 8.00 21.01 37.84
N ALA A 30 8.74 20.99 38.95
CA ALA A 30 9.69 22.06 39.28
C ALA A 30 10.81 22.20 38.22
N ALA A 31 11.30 21.08 37.66
CA ALA A 31 12.29 21.10 36.59
C ALA A 31 11.76 21.68 35.28
N VAL A 32 10.50 21.37 34.93
CA VAL A 32 9.82 21.92 33.75
C VAL A 32 9.58 23.42 33.89
N ASP A 33 9.18 23.89 35.08
CA ASP A 33 8.99 25.31 35.34
C ASP A 33 10.30 26.09 35.27
N LEU A 34 11.41 25.52 35.76
CA LEU A 34 12.75 26.08 35.62
C LEU A 34 13.19 26.19 34.15
N LEU A 35 12.87 25.19 33.33
CA LEU A 35 13.15 25.23 31.88
C LEU A 35 12.32 26.28 31.16
N ASN A 36 11.04 26.42 31.51
CA ASN A 36 10.17 27.44 30.94
C ASN A 36 10.60 28.86 31.32
N GLN A 37 11.02 29.09 32.56
CA GLN A 37 11.58 30.38 32.98
C GLN A 37 12.88 30.69 32.22
N ARG A 38 13.72 29.68 31.98
CA ARG A 38 14.97 29.84 31.21
C ARG A 38 14.71 30.13 29.73
N TYR A 39 13.64 29.57 29.16
CA TYR A 39 13.20 29.86 27.80
C TYR A 39 12.67 31.28 27.65
N GLN A 40 11.94 31.79 28.65
CA GLN A 40 11.41 33.16 28.64
C GLN A 40 12.46 34.27 28.87
N GLN A 41 13.66 33.91 29.34
CA GLN A 41 14.78 34.84 29.54
C GLN A 41 15.74 34.94 28.35
N LEU A 42 15.45 34.24 27.24
CA LEU A 42 16.23 34.37 26.00
C LEU A 42 15.83 35.68 25.28
N PRO A 43 16.79 36.57 24.95
CA PRO A 43 16.47 37.81 24.23
C PRO A 43 15.98 37.47 22.82
N VAL A 44 14.84 38.06 22.45
CA VAL A 44 14.37 38.09 21.07
C VAL A 44 15.00 39.30 20.41
N ASP A 45 15.89 39.10 19.44
CA ASP A 45 16.22 40.17 18.50
C ASP A 45 16.52 39.69 17.08
N SER A 46 16.06 40.55 16.18
CA SER A 46 16.05 40.56 14.72
C SER A 46 17.43 40.76 14.07
N ASP A 47 17.54 40.23 12.86
CA ASP A 47 18.45 40.61 11.76
C ASP A 47 19.98 40.40 11.84
N ALA A 48 20.46 39.72 10.79
CA ALA A 48 21.72 39.86 10.03
C ALA A 48 23.10 39.47 10.64
N ALA A 49 23.68 38.47 9.98
CA ALA A 49 25.08 38.37 9.50
C ALA A 49 26.26 38.59 10.47
N THR A 50 27.00 37.52 10.81
CA THR A 50 28.44 37.33 10.47
C THR A 50 28.97 36.00 11.04
N LEU A 51 29.79 35.31 10.23
CA LEU A 51 30.54 34.10 10.59
C LEU A 51 31.81 34.47 11.38
N GLY A 52 32.09 33.75 12.47
CA GLY A 52 33.36 33.78 13.21
C GLY A 52 33.47 32.56 14.15
N PRO A 53 34.67 32.01 14.40
CA PRO A 53 34.88 30.57 14.58
C PRO A 53 34.80 30.08 16.03
N ASN A 54 34.38 28.82 16.20
CA ASN A 54 34.40 28.07 17.45
C ASN A 54 35.80 28.00 18.09
N PRO A 55 35.92 28.14 19.42
CA PRO A 55 37.00 27.53 20.19
C PRO A 55 36.55 26.20 20.82
N SER A 56 37.31 25.17 20.43
CA SER A 56 37.70 23.94 21.12
C SER A 56 37.37 23.80 22.62
N LEU A 57 36.77 22.65 22.97
CA LEU A 57 36.79 22.05 24.30
C LEU A 57 38.00 21.11 24.40
N SER A 58 38.86 21.36 25.39
CA SER A 58 39.86 20.42 25.87
C SER A 58 39.83 20.42 27.40
N GLU A 59 39.68 19.23 28.00
CA GLU A 59 40.61 18.63 28.99
C GLU A 59 39.93 17.55 29.85
N ILE A 60 40.36 16.30 29.69
CA ILE A 60 40.44 15.26 30.73
C ILE A 60 41.78 14.50 30.49
N PRO A 61 42.58 14.17 31.53
CA PRO A 61 44.04 14.04 31.40
C PRO A 61 44.60 12.63 31.13
N GLU A 62 45.90 12.64 30.82
CA GLU A 62 46.82 11.64 30.26
C GLU A 62 47.11 10.34 31.03
N ARG A 63 47.61 9.33 30.30
CA ARG A 63 48.79 8.54 30.75
C ARG A 63 49.66 7.95 29.62
N SER A 64 50.96 8.23 29.74
CA SER A 64 52.20 7.46 29.40
C SER A 64 52.81 7.39 27.98
N ARG A 65 53.84 8.24 27.79
CA ARG A 65 55.30 7.99 27.52
C ARG A 65 55.80 7.29 26.21
N THR A 66 56.29 8.13 25.26
CA THR A 66 57.68 8.30 24.66
C THR A 66 58.60 7.10 24.34
N PRO A 67 59.70 7.20 23.51
CA PRO A 67 60.41 8.38 22.93
C PRO A 67 60.83 8.30 21.42
N GLU A 68 60.94 9.43 20.67
CA GLU A 68 62.15 10.16 20.14
C GLU A 68 63.06 9.43 19.12
N PRO A 69 64.05 10.07 18.40
CA PRO A 69 64.50 11.49 18.28
C PRO A 69 64.66 11.92 16.78
N SER A 70 65.25 13.04 16.31
CA SER A 70 66.06 14.17 16.81
C SER A 70 66.13 15.26 15.74
N ASP A 71 66.33 16.48 16.22
CA ASP A 71 66.54 17.76 15.53
C ASP A 71 67.88 17.95 14.78
N ALA A 72 67.89 19.09 14.08
CA ALA A 72 68.96 20.11 14.01
C ALA A 72 69.95 19.95 12.82
N VAL A 73 70.47 20.98 12.14
CA VAL A 73 70.71 22.44 12.35
C VAL A 73 70.80 23.02 10.91
N GLY A 74 70.21 24.16 10.52
CA GLY A 74 70.61 25.54 10.79
C GLY A 74 71.77 26.02 9.88
N ASP A 75 71.55 27.04 9.04
CA ASP A 75 72.16 28.38 9.16
C ASP A 75 71.94 29.24 7.88
N SER A 76 72.11 30.55 8.05
CA SER A 76 71.51 31.64 7.29
C SER A 76 72.43 32.31 6.26
N ALA A 77 71.77 33.02 5.34
CA ALA A 77 72.10 34.37 4.84
C ALA A 77 72.95 34.53 3.55
N LYS A 78 72.33 35.14 2.51
CA LYS A 78 72.63 36.48 1.94
C LYS A 78 72.32 36.62 0.42
N SER A 79 71.53 37.67 0.17
CA SER A 79 71.67 38.73 -0.85
C SER A 79 71.26 38.54 -2.32
N SER A 80 70.39 39.50 -2.70
CA SER A 80 70.42 40.40 -3.88
C SER A 80 69.81 39.97 -5.22
N SER A 81 68.65 40.60 -5.49
CA SER A 81 68.24 41.33 -6.70
C SER A 81 68.30 40.63 -8.07
N SER A 82 67.15 40.41 -8.69
CA SER A 82 66.62 41.27 -9.79
C SER A 82 65.38 40.64 -10.42
N ASP A 83 64.41 41.49 -10.75
CA ASP A 83 63.15 41.15 -11.42
C ASP A 83 63.37 40.49 -12.79
N LEU A 84 62.77 39.32 -13.01
CA LEU A 84 62.26 38.90 -14.31
C LEU A 84 61.00 38.04 -14.12
N THR A 85 59.91 38.56 -14.68
CA THR A 85 58.56 37.99 -14.79
C THR A 85 58.54 36.62 -15.47
N LEU A 86 58.05 35.59 -14.78
CA LEU A 86 57.54 34.36 -15.41
C LEU A 86 56.33 33.83 -14.61
N GLN A 87 55.19 33.79 -15.29
CA GLN A 87 53.95 33.11 -14.86
C GLN A 87 54.22 31.66 -14.47
N ALA A 88 53.73 31.27 -13.29
CA ALA A 88 53.74 29.89 -12.80
C ALA A 88 52.34 29.27 -12.91
N PRO A 89 52.25 27.94 -13.10
CA PRO A 89 51.18 27.28 -13.84
C PRO A 89 49.92 27.01 -13.01
N ALA A 90 48.79 26.94 -13.71
CA ALA A 90 47.50 26.55 -13.14
C ALA A 90 47.58 25.15 -12.52
N LEU A 91 47.28 25.06 -11.23
CA LEU A 91 46.99 23.81 -10.54
C LEU A 91 45.68 23.22 -11.10
N PRO A 92 45.60 21.90 -11.36
CA PRO A 92 44.38 21.28 -11.84
C PRO A 92 43.30 21.38 -10.77
N SER A 93 42.25 22.14 -11.08
CA SER A 93 41.05 22.18 -10.26
C SER A 93 40.43 20.79 -10.20
N SER A 94 40.45 20.18 -9.02
CA SER A 94 39.67 18.99 -8.68
C SER A 94 38.23 19.16 -9.18
N PRO A 95 37.62 18.15 -9.82
CA PRO A 95 36.24 18.28 -10.29
C PRO A 95 35.33 18.43 -9.07
N SER A 96 34.85 19.67 -8.87
CA SER A 96 33.80 19.97 -7.90
C SER A 96 32.63 19.01 -8.14
N GLN A 97 32.37 18.13 -7.18
CA GLN A 97 31.13 17.35 -7.14
C GLN A 97 29.98 18.33 -6.97
N ARG A 98 29.39 18.79 -8.07
CA ARG A 98 28.11 19.51 -8.03
C ARG A 98 27.06 18.51 -7.56
N SER A 99 26.56 18.69 -6.34
CA SER A 99 25.38 18.00 -5.86
C SER A 99 24.21 18.38 -6.78
N GLY A 100 23.57 17.39 -7.42
CA GLY A 100 22.40 17.60 -8.28
C GLY A 100 21.11 17.97 -7.52
N LEU A 101 21.22 18.29 -6.22
CA LEU A 101 20.11 18.74 -5.38
C LEU A 101 20.17 20.26 -5.32
N THR A 102 19.12 20.92 -5.81
CA THR A 102 18.98 22.38 -5.70
C THR A 102 19.02 22.78 -4.23
N SER A 103 19.74 23.86 -3.89
CA SER A 103 19.83 24.36 -2.50
C SER A 103 18.48 24.78 -1.91
N ARG A 104 17.44 24.98 -2.74
CA ARG A 104 16.09 25.35 -2.35
C ARG A 104 15.16 24.14 -2.43
N ILE A 105 14.56 23.79 -1.29
CA ILE A 105 13.50 22.77 -1.19
C ILE A 105 12.14 23.46 -1.26
N ILE A 106 11.28 23.01 -2.16
CA ILE A 106 9.88 23.45 -2.22
C ILE A 106 9.08 22.53 -1.30
N LEU A 107 8.64 23.05 -0.16
CA LEU A 107 7.87 22.27 0.82
C LEU A 107 6.42 22.06 0.38
N THR A 108 5.83 23.06 -0.27
CA THR A 108 4.48 22.98 -0.83
C THR A 108 4.31 24.00 -1.95
N THR A 109 3.19 23.89 -2.67
CA THR A 109 2.75 24.84 -3.69
C THR A 109 1.38 25.39 -3.29
N TYR A 110 1.09 26.65 -3.62
CA TYR A 110 -0.20 27.26 -3.34
C TYR A 110 -0.99 27.56 -4.61
N PRO A 111 -2.33 27.55 -4.57
CA PRO A 111 -3.15 28.02 -5.68
C PRO A 111 -2.79 29.48 -5.98
N LYS A 112 -2.76 29.86 -7.27
CA LYS A 112 -2.47 31.22 -7.74
C LYS A 112 -1.05 31.75 -7.44
N GLN A 113 -0.17 30.94 -6.89
CA GLN A 113 1.25 31.29 -6.80
C GLN A 113 1.84 31.43 -8.22
N ILE A 114 2.68 32.45 -8.44
CA ILE A 114 3.32 32.70 -9.73
C ILE A 114 4.13 31.46 -10.15
N GLY A 115 3.89 30.99 -11.39
CA GLY A 115 4.51 29.77 -11.94
C GLY A 115 3.80 28.46 -11.58
N ILE A 116 2.77 28.49 -10.75
CA ILE A 116 1.92 27.33 -10.47
C ILE A 116 0.70 27.37 -11.41
N ASN A 117 0.70 26.47 -12.39
CA ASN A 117 -0.37 26.32 -13.36
C ASN A 117 -0.52 24.82 -13.67
N PRO A 118 -1.25 24.06 -12.83
CA PRO A 118 -1.42 22.62 -13.03
C PRO A 118 -2.10 22.32 -14.37
N LEU A 119 -1.79 21.18 -14.97
CA LEU A 119 -2.54 20.71 -16.13
C LEU A 119 -4.00 20.42 -15.76
N PRO A 120 -4.97 20.84 -16.59
CA PRO A 120 -6.39 20.65 -16.31
C PRO A 120 -6.74 19.16 -16.20
N MET A 121 -7.67 18.85 -15.29
CA MET A 121 -8.13 17.49 -15.01
C MET A 121 -9.63 17.49 -14.76
N ASN A 122 -10.40 17.03 -15.74
CA ASN A 122 -11.85 16.86 -15.69
C ASN A 122 -12.17 15.37 -15.52
N TRP A 123 -12.09 14.88 -14.28
CA TRP A 123 -12.33 13.46 -14.00
C TRP A 123 -13.73 13.01 -14.44
N GLY A 124 -13.83 11.82 -15.03
CA GLY A 124 -15.08 11.29 -15.59
C GLY A 124 -15.41 11.79 -16.99
N GLU A 125 -14.59 12.62 -17.62
CA GLU A 125 -14.79 12.94 -19.04
C GLU A 125 -14.38 11.74 -19.93
N SER A 126 -15.24 11.46 -20.92
CA SER A 126 -15.11 10.33 -21.84
C SER A 126 -14.02 10.54 -22.89
N ASP A 127 -13.78 11.77 -23.32
CA ASP A 127 -12.69 12.12 -24.22
C ASP A 127 -11.39 12.31 -23.43
N PRO A 128 -10.34 11.49 -23.65
CA PRO A 128 -9.10 11.58 -22.90
C PRO A 128 -8.43 12.95 -23.00
N HIS A 129 -8.56 13.66 -24.13
CA HIS A 129 -7.94 14.98 -24.32
C HIS A 129 -8.67 16.08 -23.53
N ARG A 130 -9.99 15.98 -23.38
CA ARG A 130 -10.79 16.90 -22.56
C ARG A 130 -10.70 16.58 -21.07
N ARG A 131 -10.54 15.30 -20.73
CA ARG A 131 -10.28 14.83 -19.37
C ARG A 131 -8.92 15.33 -18.87
N GLY A 132 -7.89 15.22 -19.70
CA GLY A 132 -6.51 15.55 -19.35
C GLY A 132 -5.72 14.40 -18.71
N PRO A 133 -4.37 14.51 -18.70
CA PRO A 133 -3.49 13.47 -18.17
C PRO A 133 -3.30 13.55 -16.66
N VAL A 134 -3.03 12.41 -16.02
CA VAL A 134 -2.53 12.35 -14.64
C VAL A 134 -1.03 12.68 -14.65
N VAL A 135 -0.64 13.73 -13.93
CA VAL A 135 0.72 14.27 -13.94
C VAL A 135 1.24 14.44 -12.52
N VAL A 136 2.29 13.69 -12.18
CA VAL A 136 2.88 13.63 -10.83
C VAL A 136 4.27 14.26 -10.76
N SER A 137 4.64 15.02 -11.79
CA SER A 137 5.99 15.54 -12.02
C SER A 137 6.71 15.99 -10.74
N ARG A 138 7.96 15.51 -10.60
CA ARG A 138 8.77 15.65 -9.37
C ARG A 138 9.96 16.60 -9.52
N SER A 139 10.27 17.04 -10.75
CA SER A 139 11.37 17.99 -11.01
C SER A 139 10.97 19.40 -10.62
N SER A 140 11.94 20.19 -10.16
CA SER A 140 11.74 21.59 -9.74
C SER A 140 11.16 22.48 -10.84
N THR A 141 11.44 22.15 -12.11
CA THR A 141 10.97 22.88 -13.29
C THR A 141 9.52 22.55 -13.66
N THR A 142 9.01 21.37 -13.24
CA THR A 142 7.72 20.82 -13.68
C THR A 142 6.73 20.62 -12.53
N ILE A 143 7.16 20.79 -11.29
CA ILE A 143 6.32 20.70 -10.09
C ILE A 143 5.11 21.63 -10.13
N GLY A 144 5.22 22.79 -10.80
CA GLY A 144 4.11 23.73 -10.99
C GLY A 144 3.04 23.25 -11.98
N ARG A 145 3.31 22.21 -12.78
CA ARG A 145 2.41 21.65 -13.79
C ARG A 145 1.68 20.38 -13.33
N ARG A 146 2.11 19.76 -12.24
CA ARG A 146 1.52 18.52 -11.73
C ARG A 146 0.08 18.74 -11.24
N ASN A 147 -0.75 17.71 -11.37
CA ASN A 147 -2.14 17.70 -10.90
C ASN A 147 -2.45 16.55 -9.94
N GLY A 148 -1.42 15.84 -9.45
CA GLY A 148 -1.52 14.91 -8.33
C GLY A 148 -0.17 14.68 -7.65
N PRO A 149 -0.09 14.60 -6.30
CA PRO A 149 1.12 14.20 -5.61
C PRO A 149 1.22 12.67 -5.44
N GLY A 150 2.43 12.18 -5.14
CA GLY A 150 2.68 10.79 -4.73
C GLY A 150 3.27 9.87 -5.80
N GLY A 151 2.72 8.66 -5.88
CA GLY A 151 3.10 7.55 -6.76
C GLY A 151 3.48 6.29 -5.97
N SER A 152 3.00 5.13 -6.41
CA SER A 152 3.34 3.78 -5.92
C SER A 152 4.86 3.59 -5.70
N TYR A 153 5.67 4.08 -6.65
CA TYR A 153 7.12 3.94 -6.68
C TYR A 153 7.87 5.16 -6.13
N SER A 154 7.18 6.14 -5.55
CA SER A 154 7.79 7.42 -5.13
C SER A 154 8.92 7.26 -4.12
N ILE A 155 8.79 6.32 -3.17
CA ILE A 155 9.83 6.04 -2.16
C ILE A 155 11.08 5.42 -2.80
N TYR A 156 10.91 4.41 -3.66
CA TYR A 156 12.03 3.81 -4.40
C TYR A 156 12.69 4.79 -5.36
N TYR A 157 11.89 5.63 -6.02
CA TYR A 157 12.39 6.71 -6.87
C TYR A 157 13.26 7.67 -6.07
N ALA A 158 12.81 8.09 -4.87
CA ALA A 158 13.58 8.97 -3.99
C ALA A 158 14.93 8.34 -3.58
N LEU A 159 14.94 7.04 -3.24
CA LEU A 159 16.17 6.32 -2.93
C LEU A 159 17.11 6.20 -4.14
N ALA A 160 16.58 5.95 -5.34
CA ALA A 160 17.37 5.86 -6.57
C ALA A 160 18.02 7.21 -6.93
N VAL A 161 17.30 8.32 -6.74
CA VAL A 161 17.86 9.67 -6.93
C VAL A 161 18.91 9.98 -5.86
N ALA A 162 18.62 9.69 -4.58
CA ALA A 162 19.55 9.96 -3.47
C ALA A 162 20.85 9.15 -3.60
N SER A 163 20.76 7.91 -4.05
CA SER A 163 21.90 7.03 -4.33
C SER A 163 22.60 7.33 -5.67
N LYS A 164 22.14 8.35 -6.41
CA LYS A 164 22.65 8.76 -7.74
C LYS A 164 22.55 7.67 -8.81
N GLN A 165 21.69 6.68 -8.61
CA GLN A 165 21.38 5.63 -9.60
C GLN A 165 20.40 6.14 -10.68
N LEU A 166 19.62 7.18 -10.37
CA LEU A 166 18.69 7.80 -11.30
C LEU A 166 18.94 9.30 -11.43
N ASN A 167 19.09 9.78 -12.67
CA ASN A 167 19.17 11.21 -12.97
C ASN A 167 17.77 11.83 -12.89
N LEU A 168 17.63 12.98 -12.21
CA LEU A 168 16.37 13.72 -12.11
C LEU A 168 15.82 14.17 -13.47
N GLU A 169 16.70 14.43 -14.43
CA GLU A 169 16.34 14.84 -15.79
C GLU A 169 16.17 13.64 -16.74
N HIS A 170 16.24 12.41 -16.22
CA HIS A 170 15.98 11.22 -17.01
C HIS A 170 14.54 11.21 -17.52
N ARG A 171 14.39 11.17 -18.83
CA ARG A 171 13.10 10.94 -19.49
C ARG A 171 12.96 9.45 -19.81
N PRO A 172 11.90 8.79 -19.32
CA PRO A 172 11.61 7.41 -19.69
C PRO A 172 11.42 7.29 -21.20
N ASP A 173 11.97 6.22 -21.78
CA ASP A 173 11.67 5.80 -23.14
C ASP A 173 10.55 4.75 -23.11
N PHE A 174 9.43 5.04 -23.77
CA PHE A 174 8.26 4.16 -23.85
C PHE A 174 8.16 3.39 -25.18
N THR A 175 9.22 3.42 -26.00
CA THR A 175 9.29 2.65 -27.24
C THR A 175 9.07 1.15 -26.96
N ASN A 176 8.17 0.50 -27.72
CA ASN A 176 7.80 -0.91 -27.56
C ASN A 176 7.20 -1.27 -26.19
N THR A 177 6.57 -0.31 -25.52
CA THR A 177 5.86 -0.55 -24.24
C THR A 177 4.34 -0.61 -24.41
N GLU A 178 3.85 -0.66 -25.65
CA GLU A 178 2.42 -0.69 -25.97
C GLU A 178 1.71 -1.88 -25.30
N PRO A 179 0.46 -1.70 -24.84
CA PRO A 179 -0.32 -2.78 -24.25
C PRO A 179 -0.47 -4.01 -25.18
N ALA A 180 -0.21 -5.21 -24.65
CA ALA A 180 -0.33 -6.46 -25.42
C ALA A 180 -1.78 -6.87 -25.77
N ALA A 181 -2.78 -6.18 -25.22
CA ALA A 181 -4.20 -6.35 -25.52
C ALA A 181 -4.90 -4.99 -25.55
N LYS A 182 -5.87 -4.83 -26.46
CA LYS A 182 -6.72 -3.65 -26.54
C LYS A 182 -7.90 -3.80 -25.58
N ILE A 183 -8.08 -2.84 -24.69
CA ILE A 183 -9.18 -2.80 -23.72
C ILE A 183 -9.92 -1.48 -23.88
N GLY A 184 -11.25 -1.55 -23.86
CA GLY A 184 -12.11 -0.37 -23.93
C GLY A 184 -11.91 0.49 -25.20
N PRO A 185 -12.31 1.77 -25.15
CA PRO A 185 -12.97 2.42 -24.00
C PRO A 185 -14.37 1.87 -23.75
N PHE A 186 -14.74 1.75 -22.47
CA PHE A 186 -16.08 1.38 -22.07
C PHE A 186 -16.84 2.59 -21.52
N PRO A 187 -18.18 2.66 -21.62
CA PRO A 187 -18.97 3.80 -21.13
C PRO A 187 -18.69 4.15 -19.65
N GLN A 188 -18.38 3.15 -18.82
CA GLN A 188 -18.06 3.31 -17.41
C GLN A 188 -16.81 4.17 -17.15
N TRP A 189 -15.91 4.32 -18.14
CA TRP A 189 -14.72 5.17 -18.03
C TRP A 189 -15.05 6.66 -18.03
N GLY A 190 -16.18 7.03 -18.64
CA GLY A 190 -16.74 8.38 -18.65
C GLY A 190 -17.76 8.65 -17.54
N ASP A 191 -17.79 7.83 -16.48
CA ASP A 191 -18.63 8.06 -15.31
C ASP A 191 -17.73 8.37 -14.09
N PRO A 192 -17.77 9.60 -13.54
CA PRO A 192 -16.91 10.00 -12.43
C PRO A 192 -17.17 9.21 -11.13
N LYS A 193 -18.29 8.49 -11.04
CA LYS A 193 -18.65 7.69 -9.87
C LYS A 193 -18.23 6.23 -9.98
N LYS A 194 -18.00 5.71 -11.19
CA LYS A 194 -17.70 4.28 -11.43
C LYS A 194 -16.25 3.94 -11.18
N ILE A 195 -15.32 4.81 -11.59
CA ILE A 195 -13.88 4.61 -11.43
C ILE A 195 -13.29 5.82 -10.71
N VAL A 196 -12.85 5.62 -9.47
CA VAL A 196 -12.33 6.66 -8.58
C VAL A 196 -10.97 6.30 -7.98
N ALA A 197 -10.50 5.06 -8.07
CA ALA A 197 -9.27 4.56 -7.46
C ALA A 197 -8.23 4.03 -8.46
N MET A 198 -8.45 4.21 -9.76
CA MET A 198 -7.48 3.94 -10.82
C MET A 198 -7.69 4.90 -11.99
N ASP A 199 -6.68 5.01 -12.87
CA ASP A 199 -6.75 5.87 -14.05
C ASP A 199 -7.35 5.09 -15.25
N PRO A 200 -8.55 5.44 -15.76
CA PRO A 200 -9.17 4.70 -16.86
C PRO A 200 -8.32 4.65 -18.14
N TRP A 201 -7.55 5.70 -18.39
CA TRP A 201 -6.69 5.84 -19.57
C TRP A 201 -5.24 5.43 -19.30
N GLY A 202 -4.94 4.92 -18.10
CA GLY A 202 -3.60 4.70 -17.58
C GLY A 202 -2.68 3.78 -18.40
N HIS A 203 -3.25 2.89 -19.20
CA HIS A 203 -2.52 1.98 -20.09
C HIS A 203 -2.11 2.64 -21.42
N LEU A 204 -2.69 3.79 -21.77
CA LEU A 204 -2.44 4.50 -23.04
C LEU A 204 -1.84 5.90 -22.84
N SER A 205 -1.66 6.34 -21.59
CA SER A 205 -1.28 7.73 -21.26
C SER A 205 -0.04 8.25 -22.03
N PRO A 206 1.08 7.52 -22.16
CA PRO A 206 2.24 8.01 -22.90
C PRO A 206 1.96 8.34 -24.37
N TRP A 207 1.11 7.54 -25.03
CA TRP A 207 0.77 7.71 -26.45
C TRP A 207 -0.31 8.76 -26.66
N LEU A 208 -1.35 8.80 -25.81
CA LEU A 208 -2.43 9.77 -25.89
C LEU A 208 -1.97 11.21 -25.64
N PHE A 209 -0.96 11.37 -24.78
CA PHE A 209 -0.50 12.69 -24.33
C PHE A 209 0.92 13.05 -24.79
N LYS A 210 1.41 12.41 -25.86
CA LYS A 210 2.75 12.66 -26.43
C LYS A 210 3.02 14.15 -26.66
N ASP A 211 2.10 14.86 -27.31
CA ASP A 211 2.23 16.30 -27.57
C ASP A 211 2.31 17.12 -26.28
N THR A 212 1.56 16.72 -25.24
CA THR A 212 1.59 17.37 -23.92
C THR A 212 2.93 17.17 -23.23
N ILE A 213 3.48 15.95 -23.29
CA ILE A 213 4.80 15.60 -22.75
C ILE A 213 5.87 16.50 -23.40
N GLU A 214 5.88 16.59 -24.72
CA GLU A 214 6.87 17.35 -25.48
C GLU A 214 6.72 18.86 -25.26
N LYS A 215 5.50 19.40 -25.36
CA LYS A 215 5.22 20.84 -25.25
C LYS A 215 5.44 21.39 -23.85
N HIS A 216 5.08 20.64 -22.82
CA HIS A 216 5.14 21.11 -21.43
C HIS A 216 6.32 20.53 -20.64
N ASN A 217 7.15 19.69 -21.27
CA ASN A 217 8.26 19.01 -20.62
C ASN A 217 7.83 18.25 -19.36
N VAL A 218 6.64 17.63 -19.37
CA VAL A 218 6.08 16.93 -18.20
C VAL A 218 6.28 15.42 -18.32
N ASP A 219 6.52 14.76 -17.20
CA ASP A 219 6.58 13.29 -17.11
C ASP A 219 5.17 12.73 -16.90
N ILE A 220 4.65 12.03 -17.91
CA ILE A 220 3.36 11.33 -17.90
C ILE A 220 3.65 9.84 -18.09
N ARG A 221 3.44 9.05 -17.04
CA ARG A 221 3.74 7.62 -16.99
C ARG A 221 2.49 6.78 -17.14
N PRO A 222 2.59 5.57 -17.72
CA PRO A 222 1.49 4.63 -17.65
C PRO A 222 1.31 4.18 -16.20
N THR A 223 0.06 4.05 -15.78
CA THR A 223 -0.32 3.52 -14.47
C THR A 223 -0.91 2.12 -14.57
N ILE A 224 -1.05 1.61 -15.80
CA ILE A 224 -1.48 0.25 -16.09
C ILE A 224 -0.55 -0.33 -17.16
N ALA A 225 -0.05 -1.54 -16.92
CA ALA A 225 0.73 -2.29 -17.91
C ALA A 225 -0.01 -3.58 -18.28
N ILE A 226 -0.04 -3.92 -19.57
CA ILE A 226 -0.72 -5.11 -20.09
C ILE A 226 0.28 -5.98 -20.84
N THR A 227 0.45 -7.23 -20.42
CA THR A 227 1.40 -8.17 -21.02
C THR A 227 0.81 -9.56 -21.16
N LYS A 228 1.39 -10.37 -22.04
CA LYS A 228 1.11 -11.82 -22.12
C LYS A 228 2.20 -12.55 -21.35
N ALA A 229 1.80 -13.54 -20.56
CA ALA A 229 2.73 -14.32 -19.75
C ALA A 229 2.27 -15.77 -19.67
N HIS A 230 3.18 -16.63 -19.24
CA HIS A 230 2.84 -17.98 -18.80
C HIS A 230 2.87 -18.02 -17.28
N MET A 231 1.88 -18.65 -16.69
CA MET A 231 1.76 -18.89 -15.25
C MET A 231 2.00 -20.37 -14.97
N LYS A 232 2.90 -20.65 -14.03
CA LYS A 232 3.17 -22.01 -13.55
C LYS A 232 3.03 -22.04 -12.03
N LEU A 233 2.16 -22.92 -11.54
CA LEU A 233 1.94 -23.16 -10.11
C LEU A 233 2.04 -24.67 -9.87
N PRO A 234 2.74 -25.13 -8.82
CA PRO A 234 2.91 -26.57 -8.53
C PRO A 234 1.59 -27.34 -8.44
N GLU A 235 0.55 -26.73 -7.87
CA GLU A 235 -0.76 -27.35 -7.65
C GLU A 235 -1.49 -27.65 -8.96
N LEU A 236 -1.25 -26.86 -10.01
CA LEU A 236 -1.90 -27.05 -11.30
C LEU A 236 -1.41 -28.32 -12.01
N GLU A 237 -0.17 -28.73 -11.76
CA GLU A 237 0.35 -30.01 -12.27
C GLU A 237 -0.43 -31.19 -11.65
N GLU A 238 -0.72 -31.15 -10.35
CA GLU A 238 -1.55 -32.15 -9.68
C GLU A 238 -3.00 -32.11 -10.20
N SER A 239 -3.54 -30.92 -10.45
CA SER A 239 -4.88 -30.78 -11.02
C SER A 239 -4.99 -31.33 -12.44
N VAL A 240 -3.92 -31.25 -13.23
CA VAL A 240 -3.87 -31.95 -14.53
C VAL A 240 -3.75 -33.47 -14.35
N LYS A 241 -2.84 -33.95 -13.49
CA LYS A 241 -2.66 -35.39 -13.22
C LYS A 241 -3.92 -36.09 -12.71
N SER A 242 -4.68 -35.40 -11.87
CA SER A 242 -5.95 -35.89 -11.33
C SER A 242 -7.14 -35.74 -12.29
N GLY A 243 -6.94 -35.11 -13.46
CA GLY A 243 -7.99 -34.88 -14.45
C GLY A 243 -8.97 -33.75 -14.10
N ARG A 244 -8.71 -32.97 -13.04
CA ARG A 244 -9.51 -31.78 -12.70
C ARG A 244 -9.31 -30.67 -13.72
N LEU A 245 -8.13 -30.57 -14.32
CA LEU A 245 -7.80 -29.63 -15.38
C LEU A 245 -7.34 -30.41 -16.61
N VAL A 246 -7.87 -30.06 -17.78
CA VAL A 246 -7.52 -30.75 -19.04
C VAL A 246 -6.71 -29.79 -19.92
N PRO A 247 -5.49 -30.15 -20.34
CA PRO A 247 -4.73 -29.34 -21.30
C PRO A 247 -5.47 -29.20 -22.64
N ASP A 248 -5.63 -27.96 -23.11
CA ASP A 248 -6.27 -27.63 -24.40
C ASP A 248 -5.28 -27.00 -25.39
N GLY A 249 -4.03 -26.81 -24.98
CA GLY A 249 -2.96 -26.18 -25.76
C GLY A 249 -3.16 -24.67 -25.99
N LYS A 250 -4.18 -24.06 -25.37
CA LYS A 250 -4.55 -22.65 -25.58
C LYS A 250 -4.58 -21.88 -24.26
N VAL A 251 -5.37 -22.34 -23.29
CA VAL A 251 -5.45 -21.74 -21.95
C VAL A 251 -4.58 -22.55 -20.99
N CYS A 252 -4.72 -23.88 -20.98
CA CYS A 252 -3.84 -24.80 -20.29
C CYS A 252 -2.95 -25.49 -21.33
N LEU A 253 -1.66 -25.13 -21.34
CA LEU A 253 -0.75 -25.38 -22.46
C LEU A 253 -0.24 -26.82 -22.51
N ASN A 254 -0.02 -27.45 -21.36
CA ASN A 254 0.66 -28.73 -21.28
C ASN A 254 0.29 -29.53 -20.01
N GLU A 255 0.81 -30.75 -19.93
CA GLU A 255 0.61 -31.67 -18.80
C GLU A 255 1.19 -31.17 -17.47
N LEU A 256 2.08 -30.16 -17.51
CA LEU A 256 2.64 -29.52 -16.33
C LEU A 256 1.72 -28.42 -15.74
N GLY A 257 0.54 -28.22 -16.32
CA GLY A 257 -0.42 -27.21 -15.85
C GLY A 257 0.02 -25.77 -16.12
N GLU A 258 0.87 -25.53 -17.10
CA GLU A 258 1.26 -24.17 -17.50
C GLU A 258 0.08 -23.44 -18.17
N LEU A 259 -0.20 -22.22 -17.73
CA LEU A 259 -1.34 -21.44 -18.19
C LEU A 259 -0.91 -20.24 -19.02
N ALA A 260 -1.52 -20.03 -20.18
CA ALA A 260 -1.38 -18.78 -20.93
C ALA A 260 -2.32 -17.72 -20.34
N VAL A 261 -1.76 -16.58 -19.96
CA VAL A 261 -2.50 -15.50 -19.30
C VAL A 261 -2.21 -14.14 -19.92
N THR A 262 -3.24 -13.30 -19.96
CA THR A 262 -3.05 -11.85 -20.13
C THR A 262 -3.02 -11.22 -18.74
N LYS A 263 -1.90 -10.57 -18.41
CA LYS A 263 -1.65 -9.95 -17.12
C LYS A 263 -1.81 -8.44 -17.23
N PHE A 264 -2.51 -7.85 -16.26
CA PHE A 264 -2.67 -6.41 -16.12
C PHE A 264 -2.10 -6.00 -14.76
N ALA A 265 -1.06 -5.18 -14.73
CA ALA A 265 -0.53 -4.59 -13.51
C ALA A 265 -1.07 -3.17 -13.38
N VAL A 266 -1.76 -2.86 -12.28
CA VAL A 266 -2.50 -1.60 -12.11
C VAL A 266 -2.02 -0.88 -10.85
N GLU A 267 -1.63 0.38 -11.02
CA GLU A 267 -1.27 1.29 -9.94
C GLU A 267 -2.48 2.09 -9.44
N PRO A 268 -2.55 2.40 -8.14
CA PRO A 268 -3.65 3.18 -7.59
C PRO A 268 -3.54 4.66 -7.99
N VAL A 269 -4.65 5.21 -8.49
CA VAL A 269 -4.81 6.63 -8.80
C VAL A 269 -6.15 7.09 -8.25
N TRP A 270 -6.12 7.87 -7.18
CA TRP A 270 -7.32 8.26 -6.46
C TRP A 270 -7.84 9.61 -6.91
N TYR A 271 -9.11 9.66 -7.31
CA TYR A 271 -9.89 10.86 -7.43
C TYR A 271 -10.54 11.17 -6.07
N LEU A 272 -9.96 12.11 -5.33
CA LEU A 272 -10.28 12.39 -3.93
C LEU A 272 -11.78 12.66 -3.67
N PRO A 273 -12.51 13.45 -4.50
CA PRO A 273 -13.94 13.64 -4.31
C PRO A 273 -14.74 12.33 -4.42
N GLY A 274 -14.44 11.50 -5.43
CA GLY A 274 -15.11 10.22 -5.63
C GLY A 274 -14.77 9.20 -4.54
N VAL A 275 -13.51 9.19 -4.08
CA VAL A 275 -13.10 8.37 -2.93
C VAL A 275 -13.85 8.80 -1.66
N ALA A 276 -13.93 10.10 -1.38
CA ALA A 276 -14.67 10.63 -0.22
C ALA A 276 -16.16 10.22 -0.28
N GLU A 277 -16.80 10.35 -1.45
CA GLU A 277 -18.19 9.90 -1.67
C GLU A 277 -18.35 8.39 -1.42
N ARG A 278 -17.43 7.54 -1.89
CA ARG A 278 -17.47 6.08 -1.65
C ARG A 278 -17.38 5.70 -0.18
N PHE A 279 -16.74 6.54 0.63
CA PHE A 279 -16.62 6.35 2.07
C PHE A 279 -17.70 7.08 2.88
N GLY A 280 -18.55 7.89 2.24
CA GLY A 280 -19.57 8.68 2.92
C GLY A 280 -18.98 9.76 3.83
N ILE A 281 -17.78 10.27 3.51
CA ILE A 281 -17.08 11.30 4.29
C ILE A 281 -16.88 12.56 3.46
N ASP A 282 -16.67 13.68 4.16
CA ASP A 282 -16.30 14.94 3.52
C ASP A 282 -14.89 14.87 2.89
N GLU A 283 -14.70 15.52 1.72
CA GLU A 283 -13.42 15.53 1.01
C GLU A 283 -12.31 16.18 1.85
N GLY A 284 -12.63 17.25 2.59
CA GLY A 284 -11.70 17.93 3.49
C GLY A 284 -11.28 17.04 4.65
N ALA A 285 -12.22 16.31 5.25
CA ALA A 285 -11.93 15.33 6.30
C ALA A 285 -11.00 14.21 5.79
N LEU A 286 -11.27 13.66 4.60
CA LEU A 286 -10.40 12.66 3.96
C LEU A 286 -8.98 13.20 3.77
N ARG A 287 -8.85 14.38 3.15
CA ARG A 287 -7.54 15.02 2.90
C ARG A 287 -6.76 15.27 4.17
N ARG A 288 -7.43 15.76 5.21
CA ARG A 288 -6.82 16.03 6.51
C ARG A 288 -6.31 14.76 7.16
N SER A 289 -7.15 13.72 7.20
CA SER A 289 -6.78 12.42 7.75
C SER A 289 -5.59 11.81 7.01
N LEU A 290 -5.60 11.84 5.67
CA LEU A 290 -4.47 11.39 4.86
C LEU A 290 -3.18 12.16 5.16
N PHE A 291 -3.25 13.49 5.30
CA PHE A 291 -2.08 14.30 5.64
C PHE A 291 -1.52 13.99 7.03
N GLU A 292 -2.38 14.00 8.06
CA GLU A 292 -1.99 13.80 9.45
C GLU A 292 -1.42 12.40 9.69
N HIS A 293 -2.06 11.36 9.14
CA HIS A 293 -1.62 9.97 9.34
C HIS A 293 -0.50 9.50 8.39
N THR A 294 -0.10 10.32 7.42
CA THR A 294 1.12 10.09 6.62
C THR A 294 2.31 10.90 7.12
N GLY A 295 2.24 11.44 8.34
CA GLY A 295 3.32 12.23 8.94
C GLY A 295 3.58 13.55 8.21
N GLY A 296 2.56 14.10 7.55
CA GLY A 296 2.68 15.36 6.81
C GLY A 296 3.38 15.25 5.45
N SER A 297 3.52 14.04 4.90
CA SER A 297 4.28 13.78 3.66
C SER A 297 3.74 14.48 2.40
N TYR A 298 2.47 14.88 2.41
CA TYR A 298 1.78 15.48 1.25
C TYR A 298 1.05 16.78 1.61
N PRO A 299 1.76 17.90 1.83
CA PRO A 299 1.15 19.19 2.20
C PRO A 299 0.11 19.71 1.21
N GLU A 300 0.17 19.30 -0.06
CA GLU A 300 -0.80 19.66 -1.10
C GLU A 300 -2.20 19.12 -0.82
N LEU A 301 -2.34 18.06 -0.01
CA LEU A 301 -3.66 17.58 0.40
C LEU A 301 -4.43 18.66 1.16
N ILE A 302 -3.73 19.52 1.90
CA ILE A 302 -4.30 20.64 2.67
C ILE A 302 -4.27 21.94 1.88
N THR A 303 -3.14 22.23 1.23
CA THR A 303 -2.88 23.55 0.62
C THR A 303 -3.43 23.69 -0.80
N ARG A 304 -3.71 22.57 -1.50
CA ARG A 304 -4.13 22.54 -2.92
C ARG A 304 -5.46 21.82 -3.10
N ASN A 305 -6.55 22.51 -2.77
CA ASN A 305 -7.92 22.01 -3.02
C ASN A 305 -8.27 21.90 -4.52
N ASP A 306 -7.52 22.58 -5.38
CA ASP A 306 -7.62 22.50 -6.84
C ASP A 306 -7.05 21.20 -7.42
N ILE A 307 -6.16 20.50 -6.70
CA ILE A 307 -5.65 19.19 -7.07
C ILE A 307 -6.59 18.12 -6.54
N LYS A 308 -7.30 17.42 -7.42
CA LYS A 308 -8.27 16.38 -7.06
C LYS A 308 -7.74 14.96 -7.16
N VAL A 309 -6.52 14.77 -7.66
CA VAL A 309 -5.91 13.46 -7.85
C VAL A 309 -4.80 13.23 -6.83
N PHE A 310 -4.72 12.00 -6.29
CA PHE A 310 -3.67 11.55 -5.38
C PHE A 310 -3.21 10.15 -5.76
N LEU A 311 -1.91 9.88 -5.79
CA LEU A 311 -1.39 8.55 -6.04
C LEU A 311 -0.79 8.02 -4.73
N PRO A 312 -1.54 7.25 -3.93
CA PRO A 312 -1.02 6.74 -2.67
C PRO A 312 0.15 5.77 -2.92
N PRO A 313 1.21 5.80 -2.09
CA PRO A 313 2.35 4.89 -2.19
C PRO A 313 2.01 3.51 -1.58
N ILE A 314 0.93 2.89 -2.06
CA ILE A 314 0.43 1.60 -1.57
C ILE A 314 0.52 0.54 -2.68
N GLY A 315 0.36 -0.73 -2.28
CA GLY A 315 0.22 -1.84 -3.22
C GLY A 315 -0.95 -1.62 -4.18
N GLY A 316 -0.70 -1.82 -5.46
CA GLY A 316 -1.73 -1.83 -6.50
C GLY A 316 -2.48 -3.17 -6.57
N LEU A 317 -2.89 -3.55 -7.78
CA LEU A 317 -3.49 -4.84 -8.04
C LEU A 317 -2.93 -5.47 -9.32
N THR A 318 -3.13 -6.76 -9.47
CA THR A 318 -2.83 -7.49 -10.70
C THR A 318 -4.05 -8.30 -11.13
N VAL A 319 -4.42 -8.18 -12.40
CA VAL A 319 -5.45 -9.03 -13.01
C VAL A 319 -4.76 -10.09 -13.86
N TYR A 320 -5.25 -11.32 -13.74
CA TYR A 320 -4.95 -12.43 -14.64
C TYR A 320 -6.22 -12.81 -15.38
N CYS A 321 -6.21 -12.61 -16.70
CA CYS A 321 -7.27 -13.08 -17.59
C CYS A 321 -6.82 -14.39 -18.24
N PHE A 322 -7.68 -15.39 -18.14
CA PHE A 322 -7.56 -16.69 -18.79
C PHE A 322 -8.49 -16.70 -20.01
N GLY A 323 -7.93 -16.99 -21.18
CA GLY A 323 -8.65 -16.89 -22.46
C GLY A 323 -8.49 -15.52 -23.12
N ASP A 324 -9.50 -15.13 -23.92
CA ASP A 324 -9.49 -13.89 -24.70
C ASP A 324 -9.94 -12.68 -23.85
N PRO A 325 -9.11 -11.64 -23.67
CA PRO A 325 -9.48 -10.43 -22.95
C PRO A 325 -10.76 -9.73 -23.45
N ALA A 326 -11.09 -9.85 -24.73
CA ALA A 326 -12.31 -9.24 -25.28
C ALA A 326 -13.60 -9.83 -24.69
N LYS A 327 -13.55 -11.08 -24.21
CA LYS A 327 -14.69 -11.77 -23.61
C LYS A 327 -15.01 -11.33 -22.19
N MET A 328 -14.11 -10.62 -21.50
CA MET A 328 -14.37 -10.12 -20.14
C MET A 328 -15.56 -9.16 -20.07
N SER A 329 -15.73 -8.34 -21.11
CA SER A 329 -16.82 -7.36 -21.22
C SER A 329 -18.05 -7.86 -21.98
N ASP A 330 -18.01 -9.08 -22.53
CA ASP A 330 -19.08 -9.63 -23.35
C ASP A 330 -20.15 -10.28 -22.45
N GLU A 331 -21.35 -9.71 -22.45
CA GLU A 331 -22.48 -10.20 -21.64
C GLU A 331 -23.09 -11.50 -22.19
N SER A 332 -22.79 -11.88 -23.44
CA SER A 332 -23.32 -13.10 -24.06
C SER A 332 -22.61 -14.39 -23.60
N VAL A 333 -21.40 -14.25 -23.05
CA VAL A 333 -20.61 -15.38 -22.54
C VAL A 333 -20.67 -15.43 -21.01
N ARG A 334 -20.18 -16.54 -20.44
CA ARG A 334 -20.10 -16.71 -18.98
C ARG A 334 -18.77 -16.17 -18.44
N LEU A 335 -18.83 -15.53 -17.28
CA LEU A 335 -17.67 -15.01 -16.54
C LEU A 335 -17.51 -15.70 -15.18
N ALA A 336 -16.36 -16.33 -14.98
CA ALA A 336 -15.90 -16.79 -13.67
C ALA A 336 -14.88 -15.79 -13.09
N LEU A 337 -15.15 -15.30 -11.88
CA LEU A 337 -14.38 -14.25 -11.23
C LEU A 337 -13.92 -14.69 -9.84
N ARG A 338 -12.62 -14.56 -9.58
CA ARG A 338 -12.03 -14.62 -8.24
C ARG A 338 -11.43 -13.26 -7.88
N ILE A 339 -11.86 -12.70 -6.76
CA ILE A 339 -11.21 -11.52 -6.17
C ILE A 339 -10.47 -11.90 -4.89
N HIS A 340 -9.16 -11.79 -4.95
CA HIS A 340 -8.24 -12.22 -3.92
C HIS A 340 -7.55 -11.02 -3.29
N ASP A 341 -7.52 -10.98 -1.96
CA ASP A 341 -6.65 -10.06 -1.23
C ASP A 341 -5.40 -10.84 -0.82
N GLU A 342 -4.24 -10.24 -1.05
CA GLU A 342 -2.94 -10.80 -0.71
C GLU A 342 -2.90 -11.34 0.72
N CYS A 343 -2.39 -12.56 0.83
CA CYS A 343 -2.02 -13.18 2.09
C CYS A 343 -0.68 -13.90 1.90
N ASN A 344 0.42 -13.16 2.02
CA ASN A 344 1.76 -13.63 1.69
C ASN A 344 2.12 -14.96 2.38
N GLY A 345 1.74 -15.11 3.67
CA GLY A 345 1.99 -16.33 4.44
C GLY A 345 1.35 -17.58 3.84
N SER A 346 0.14 -17.48 3.29
CA SER A 346 -0.54 -18.61 2.66
C SER A 346 -0.18 -18.72 1.18
N ASP A 347 -0.32 -17.61 0.44
CA ASP A 347 -0.20 -17.59 -1.03
C ASP A 347 1.21 -17.96 -1.50
N VAL A 348 2.25 -17.53 -0.77
CA VAL A 348 3.65 -17.83 -1.12
C VAL A 348 4.18 -19.03 -0.35
N PHE A 349 4.04 -19.02 0.98
CA PHE A 349 4.69 -19.99 1.86
C PHE A 349 3.82 -21.19 2.27
N GLY A 350 2.56 -21.25 1.86
CA GLY A 350 1.71 -22.42 2.09
C GLY A 350 1.23 -22.57 3.53
N SER A 351 1.12 -21.47 4.29
CA SER A 351 0.51 -21.52 5.63
C SER A 351 -0.91 -22.08 5.59
N ASP A 352 -1.17 -23.03 6.49
CA ASP A 352 -2.43 -23.77 6.69
C ASP A 352 -3.40 -23.09 7.67
N ILE A 353 -3.02 -21.94 8.23
CA ILE A 353 -3.79 -21.19 9.23
C ILE A 353 -5.01 -20.47 8.61
N CYS A 354 -5.04 -20.34 7.28
CA CYS A 354 -6.13 -19.71 6.55
C CYS A 354 -6.38 -20.39 5.20
N THR A 355 -7.53 -20.11 4.60
CA THR A 355 -7.95 -20.70 3.31
C THR A 355 -7.59 -19.83 2.10
N CYS A 356 -6.71 -18.84 2.25
CA CYS A 356 -6.36 -17.91 1.17
C CYS A 356 -5.79 -18.65 -0.05
N ARG A 357 -4.74 -19.47 0.12
CA ARG A 357 -4.13 -20.23 -0.98
C ARG A 357 -5.09 -21.27 -1.59
N PRO A 358 -5.78 -22.14 -0.82
CA PRO A 358 -6.77 -23.05 -1.40
C PRO A 358 -7.81 -22.36 -2.28
N TYR A 359 -8.34 -21.23 -1.83
CA TYR A 359 -9.28 -20.44 -2.62
C TYR A 359 -8.64 -19.76 -3.84
N LEU A 360 -7.37 -19.36 -3.77
CA LEU A 360 -6.66 -18.79 -4.91
C LEU A 360 -6.49 -19.84 -6.01
N ILE A 361 -6.03 -21.04 -5.65
CA ILE A 361 -5.86 -22.16 -6.60
C ILE A 361 -7.20 -22.60 -7.17
N PHE A 362 -8.22 -22.81 -6.33
CA PHE A 362 -9.58 -23.11 -6.79
C PHE A 362 -10.15 -22.01 -7.70
N GLY A 363 -9.89 -20.76 -7.34
CA GLY A 363 -10.18 -19.56 -8.13
C GLY A 363 -9.62 -19.63 -9.55
N ILE A 364 -8.34 -19.99 -9.66
CA ILE A 364 -7.63 -20.13 -10.92
C ILE A 364 -8.17 -21.31 -11.73
N GLU A 365 -8.38 -22.47 -11.11
CA GLU A 365 -8.89 -23.65 -11.81
C GLU A 365 -10.25 -23.42 -12.45
N GLU A 366 -11.20 -22.86 -11.71
CA GLU A 366 -12.53 -22.60 -12.24
C GLU A 366 -12.52 -21.48 -13.28
N ALA A 367 -11.65 -20.47 -13.13
CA ALA A 367 -11.45 -19.45 -14.15
C ALA A 367 -10.90 -20.05 -15.46
N VAL A 368 -9.94 -20.97 -15.38
CA VAL A 368 -9.42 -21.68 -16.56
C VAL A 368 -10.52 -22.55 -17.20
N LYS A 369 -11.26 -23.34 -16.42
CA LYS A 369 -12.36 -24.17 -16.92
C LYS A 369 -13.42 -23.32 -17.64
N GLU A 370 -13.80 -22.17 -17.08
CA GLU A 370 -14.77 -21.28 -17.71
C GLU A 370 -14.25 -20.73 -19.04
N ALA A 371 -12.96 -20.35 -19.10
CA ALA A 371 -12.32 -19.89 -20.33
C ALA A 371 -12.27 -21.01 -21.41
N GLN A 372 -11.97 -22.25 -21.01
CA GLN A 372 -11.94 -23.43 -21.89
C GLN A 372 -13.33 -23.76 -22.44
N ASN A 373 -14.37 -23.57 -21.64
CA ASN A 373 -15.77 -23.75 -22.05
C ASN A 373 -16.31 -22.65 -22.96
N GLY A 374 -15.45 -21.74 -23.42
CA GLY A 374 -15.81 -20.64 -24.32
C GLY A 374 -16.22 -19.35 -23.61
N GLY A 375 -16.22 -19.32 -22.28
CA GLY A 375 -16.43 -18.14 -21.46
C GLY A 375 -15.17 -17.30 -21.24
N SER A 376 -15.09 -16.65 -20.09
CA SER A 376 -13.96 -15.85 -19.63
C SER A 376 -13.63 -16.16 -18.18
N GLY A 377 -12.33 -16.33 -17.89
CA GLY A 377 -11.82 -16.51 -16.53
C GLY A 377 -11.03 -15.30 -16.08
N VAL A 378 -11.33 -14.77 -14.89
CA VAL A 378 -10.62 -13.61 -14.35
C VAL A 378 -10.28 -13.82 -12.88
N VAL A 379 -8.99 -13.65 -12.54
CA VAL A 379 -8.51 -13.59 -11.15
C VAL A 379 -7.92 -12.21 -10.91
N ILE A 380 -8.41 -11.51 -9.89
CA ILE A 380 -7.91 -10.20 -9.47
C ILE A 380 -7.21 -10.35 -8.13
N TYR A 381 -5.94 -10.01 -8.08
CA TYR A 381 -5.08 -10.08 -6.91
C TYR A 381 -4.78 -8.66 -6.39
N PHE A 382 -5.41 -8.28 -5.30
CA PHE A 382 -5.17 -7.01 -4.61
C PHE A 382 -4.00 -7.14 -3.65
N ARG A 383 -3.01 -6.23 -3.76
CA ARG A 383 -1.84 -6.20 -2.86
C ARG A 383 -2.18 -5.47 -1.56
N LYS A 384 -3.15 -6.03 -0.84
CA LYS A 384 -3.73 -5.51 0.40
C LYS A 384 -3.64 -6.60 1.46
N GLU A 385 -2.44 -6.78 2.03
CA GLU A 385 -2.26 -7.69 3.17
C GLU A 385 -3.17 -7.24 4.33
N GLY A 386 -4.10 -8.12 4.69
CA GLY A 386 -5.35 -7.68 5.27
C GLY A 386 -5.40 -7.51 6.77
N ARG A 387 -4.35 -7.89 7.48
CA ARG A 387 -4.38 -7.94 8.95
C ARG A 387 -3.02 -7.51 9.46
N ALA A 388 -3.02 -6.49 10.32
CA ALA A 388 -1.82 -6.07 11.03
C ALA A 388 -1.06 -7.32 11.51
N LEU A 389 0.20 -7.46 11.10
CA LEU A 389 1.00 -8.70 11.23
C LEU A 389 0.97 -9.31 12.64
N VAL A 390 0.71 -8.48 13.65
CA VAL A 390 0.60 -8.85 15.07
C VAL A 390 -0.62 -9.73 15.39
N VAL A 391 -1.68 -9.73 14.58
CA VAL A 391 -2.89 -10.55 14.80
C VAL A 391 -2.58 -12.04 14.75
N TYR A 392 -1.67 -12.47 13.87
CA TYR A 392 -1.26 -13.87 13.80
C TYR A 392 -0.56 -14.34 15.08
N ASN A 393 0.28 -13.48 15.68
CA ASN A 393 0.95 -13.76 16.94
C ASN A 393 -0.05 -13.91 18.09
N ALA A 394 -1.06 -13.03 18.15
CA ALA A 394 -2.10 -13.12 19.17
C ALA A 394 -3.00 -14.36 18.99
N ARG A 395 -3.20 -14.84 17.76
CA ARG A 395 -3.91 -16.11 17.51
C ARG A 395 -3.16 -17.30 18.06
N LYS A 396 -1.84 -17.39 17.82
CA LYS A 396 -1.04 -18.54 18.24
C LYS A 396 -0.63 -18.54 19.73
N ARG A 397 -0.58 -17.38 20.40
CA ARG A 397 -0.23 -17.28 21.83
C ARG A 397 -1.41 -17.49 22.81
N GLY A 398 -2.65 -17.42 22.34
CA GLY A 398 -3.85 -17.74 23.12
C GLY A 398 -4.64 -18.89 22.50
N GLU A 399 -5.76 -19.32 23.08
CA GLU A 399 -6.60 -20.40 22.52
C GLU A 399 -7.18 -19.99 21.15
N ASP A 400 -6.76 -20.59 20.02
CA ASP A 400 -7.27 -20.22 18.68
C ASP A 400 -8.70 -20.74 18.46
N ARG A 401 -9.66 -20.13 19.15
CA ARG A 401 -11.10 -20.42 19.10
C ARG A 401 -11.79 -19.59 18.02
N ALA A 402 -12.71 -20.24 17.29
CA ALA A 402 -13.46 -19.57 16.23
C ALA A 402 -14.31 -18.40 16.76
N SER A 403 -14.83 -18.50 17.99
CA SER A 403 -15.62 -17.43 18.65
C SER A 403 -14.84 -16.13 18.87
N ASP A 404 -13.53 -16.20 19.06
CA ASP A 404 -12.69 -15.03 19.37
C ASP A 404 -12.02 -14.41 18.13
N TYR A 405 -12.22 -15.02 16.95
CA TYR A 405 -11.49 -14.69 15.72
C TYR A 405 -11.55 -13.19 15.35
N PHE A 406 -12.75 -12.61 15.30
CA PHE A 406 -12.92 -11.20 14.99
C PHE A 406 -12.53 -10.29 16.16
N LYS A 407 -12.81 -10.72 17.39
CA LYS A 407 -12.48 -9.97 18.61
C LYS A 407 -10.97 -9.79 18.77
N ARG A 408 -10.15 -10.78 18.40
CA ARG A 408 -8.68 -10.66 18.40
C ARG A 408 -8.18 -9.64 17.38
N THR A 409 -8.81 -9.57 16.22
CA THR A 409 -8.47 -8.57 15.21
C THR A 409 -8.82 -7.17 15.71
N GLU A 410 -10.03 -7.00 16.25
CA GLU A 410 -10.52 -5.74 16.80
C GLU A 410 -9.68 -5.25 17.99
N ASN A 411 -9.27 -6.14 18.90
CA ASN A 411 -8.41 -5.79 20.04
C ASN A 411 -7.05 -5.21 19.62
N ILE A 412 -6.56 -5.53 18.43
CA ILE A 412 -5.22 -5.14 17.95
C ILE A 412 -5.32 -3.96 16.98
N ALA A 413 -6.21 -4.08 16.01
CA ALA A 413 -6.34 -3.10 14.92
C ALA A 413 -7.37 -2.00 15.22
N GLY A 414 -8.17 -2.13 16.29
CA GLY A 414 -9.29 -1.24 16.60
C GLY A 414 -10.49 -1.39 15.66
N VAL A 415 -10.35 -2.14 14.57
CA VAL A 415 -11.40 -2.43 13.59
C VAL A 415 -11.32 -3.88 13.11
N LYS A 416 -12.43 -4.41 12.58
CA LYS A 416 -12.52 -5.81 12.12
C LYS A 416 -11.86 -6.05 10.77
N ASP A 417 -11.83 -5.06 9.89
CA ASP A 417 -11.12 -5.11 8.61
C ASP A 417 -10.71 -3.70 8.16
N MET A 418 -9.41 -3.49 7.93
CA MET A 418 -8.88 -2.23 7.38
C MET A 418 -8.84 -2.23 5.85
N ARG A 419 -9.08 -3.38 5.20
CA ARG A 419 -9.11 -3.48 3.74
C ARG A 419 -10.41 -2.91 3.22
N PHE A 420 -10.35 -1.66 2.81
CA PHE A 420 -11.49 -1.00 2.20
C PHE A 420 -11.88 -1.66 0.87
N GLN A 421 -13.02 -2.36 0.87
CA GLN A 421 -13.58 -3.05 -0.30
C GLN A 421 -14.37 -2.11 -1.23
N ALA A 422 -14.74 -0.93 -0.74
CA ALA A 422 -15.51 0.09 -1.48
C ALA A 422 -14.90 0.53 -2.82
N LEU A 423 -13.57 0.43 -2.95
CA LEU A 423 -12.81 0.80 -4.16
C LEU A 423 -12.51 -0.40 -5.08
N MET A 424 -12.83 -1.61 -4.63
CA MET A 424 -12.57 -2.86 -5.35
C MET A 424 -13.31 -2.96 -6.70
N PRO A 425 -14.56 -2.47 -6.87
CA PRO A 425 -15.29 -2.62 -8.14
C PRO A 425 -14.71 -1.84 -9.32
N ASP A 426 -13.86 -0.84 -9.08
CA ASP A 426 -13.34 0.06 -10.11
C ASP A 426 -12.61 -0.68 -11.23
N ILE A 427 -11.83 -1.71 -10.89
CA ILE A 427 -11.17 -2.56 -11.89
C ILE A 427 -12.17 -3.37 -12.72
N LEU A 428 -13.31 -3.78 -12.14
CA LEU A 428 -14.35 -4.49 -12.90
C LEU A 428 -14.99 -3.57 -13.94
N HIS A 429 -15.26 -2.31 -13.55
CA HIS A 429 -15.71 -1.29 -14.50
C HIS A 429 -14.66 -0.94 -15.54
N TRP A 430 -13.38 -0.92 -15.16
CA TRP A 430 -12.30 -0.71 -16.11
C TRP A 430 -12.21 -1.83 -17.16
N LEU A 431 -12.41 -3.08 -16.75
CA LEU A 431 -12.48 -4.25 -17.63
C LEU A 431 -13.79 -4.33 -18.43
N GLY A 432 -14.75 -3.41 -18.21
CA GLY A 432 -16.04 -3.40 -18.89
C GLY A 432 -17.03 -4.44 -18.39
N ILE A 433 -16.73 -5.12 -17.28
CA ILE A 433 -17.58 -6.18 -16.70
C ILE A 433 -18.89 -5.57 -16.20
N ARG A 434 -20.01 -6.17 -16.63
CA ARG A 434 -21.37 -5.74 -16.26
C ARG A 434 -22.18 -6.79 -15.52
N LYS A 435 -21.78 -8.06 -15.59
CA LYS A 435 -22.35 -9.16 -14.81
C LYS A 435 -21.25 -10.15 -14.43
N ILE A 436 -21.44 -10.88 -13.35
CA ILE A 436 -20.58 -11.98 -12.93
C ILE A 436 -21.45 -13.23 -12.83
N ASP A 437 -21.17 -14.24 -13.65
CA ASP A 437 -21.93 -15.48 -13.63
C ASP A 437 -21.54 -16.34 -12.44
N ARG A 438 -20.24 -16.45 -12.15
CA ARG A 438 -19.71 -17.23 -11.01
C ARG A 438 -18.67 -16.42 -10.24
N MET A 439 -18.94 -16.11 -8.98
CA MET A 439 -17.99 -15.48 -8.07
C MET A 439 -17.45 -16.48 -7.06
N LEU A 440 -16.14 -16.73 -7.10
CA LEU A 440 -15.45 -17.67 -6.21
C LEU A 440 -15.07 -16.98 -4.90
N SER A 441 -16.00 -16.91 -3.96
CA SER A 441 -15.82 -16.20 -2.68
C SER A 441 -16.85 -16.59 -1.63
N MET A 442 -16.43 -16.58 -0.36
CA MET A 442 -17.35 -16.67 0.79
C MET A 442 -17.89 -15.32 1.25
N SER A 443 -17.55 -14.21 0.57
CA SER A 443 -17.85 -12.88 1.12
C SER A 443 -19.31 -12.73 1.52
N LYS A 444 -19.53 -12.26 2.75
CA LYS A 444 -20.83 -11.95 3.33
C LYS A 444 -21.63 -11.01 2.43
N SER A 445 -22.93 -11.25 2.31
CA SER A 445 -23.91 -10.23 1.94
C SER A 445 -24.63 -9.77 3.21
N VAL A 446 -24.63 -8.48 3.50
CA VAL A 446 -25.39 -7.94 4.63
C VAL A 446 -26.88 -7.97 4.26
N ALA A 447 -27.70 -8.63 5.09
CA ALA A 447 -29.16 -8.57 4.94
C ALA A 447 -29.63 -7.11 5.12
N PRO A 448 -30.75 -6.69 4.50
CA PRO A 448 -31.28 -5.34 4.68
C PRO A 448 -31.49 -5.04 6.18
N PRO A 449 -31.35 -3.77 6.60
CA PRO A 449 -31.40 -3.39 8.01
C PRO A 449 -32.68 -3.91 8.66
N HIS A 450 -32.53 -4.69 9.73
CA HIS A 450 -33.65 -5.18 10.51
C HIS A 450 -34.23 -4.00 11.31
N PRO A 451 -35.54 -3.71 11.25
CA PRO A 451 -36.16 -2.48 11.76
C PRO A 451 -36.08 -2.28 13.28
N ARG A 452 -35.40 -3.18 14.01
CA ARG A 452 -35.20 -3.11 15.48
C ARG A 452 -33.75 -2.85 15.91
N TYR A 453 -32.78 -2.83 14.98
CA TYR A 453 -31.39 -2.48 15.27
C TYR A 453 -30.96 -1.33 14.34
N HIS A 454 -31.01 -0.11 14.87
CA HIS A 454 -30.32 1.03 14.28
C HIS A 454 -28.82 0.94 14.62
N ASP A 455 -28.09 0.05 13.96
CA ASP A 455 -26.63 0.19 13.91
C ASP A 455 -26.31 1.25 12.86
N ALA A 456 -26.21 2.50 13.31
CA ALA A 456 -25.81 3.64 12.49
C ALA A 456 -24.36 3.53 11.94
N ASP A 457 -23.59 2.53 12.40
CA ASP A 457 -22.15 2.40 12.14
C ASP A 457 -21.76 1.29 11.14
N VAL A 458 -22.71 0.55 10.56
CA VAL A 458 -22.37 -0.46 9.54
C VAL A 458 -22.29 0.22 8.17
N ASN A 459 -21.08 0.59 7.76
CA ASN A 459 -20.81 0.91 6.37
C ASN A 459 -21.11 -0.33 5.50
N HIS A 460 -22.23 -0.30 4.77
CA HIS A 460 -22.75 -1.40 3.96
C HIS A 460 -21.81 -1.78 2.79
N ASN A 461 -20.71 -1.05 2.59
CA ASN A 461 -19.73 -1.25 1.53
C ASN A 461 -18.41 -1.91 1.99
N SER A 462 -18.40 -2.52 3.19
CA SER A 462 -17.18 -3.15 3.73
C SER A 462 -16.86 -4.52 3.13
N MET A 463 -17.81 -5.18 2.45
CA MET A 463 -17.70 -6.56 1.96
C MET A 463 -17.66 -6.63 0.43
N LYS A 464 -16.92 -7.63 -0.10
CA LYS A 464 -16.67 -7.76 -1.55
C LYS A 464 -17.96 -7.86 -2.38
N HIS A 465 -18.89 -8.72 -1.99
CA HIS A 465 -20.16 -8.90 -2.69
C HIS A 465 -20.96 -7.60 -2.77
N ASP A 466 -21.20 -6.97 -1.62
CA ASP A 466 -22.06 -5.79 -1.53
C ASP A 466 -21.43 -4.59 -2.24
N ALA A 467 -20.10 -4.48 -2.21
CA ALA A 467 -19.38 -3.46 -2.99
C ALA A 467 -19.60 -3.61 -4.50
N ILE A 468 -19.57 -4.84 -5.02
CA ILE A 468 -19.76 -5.12 -6.45
C ILE A 468 -21.23 -4.86 -6.85
N VAL A 469 -22.17 -5.45 -6.13
CA VAL A 469 -23.60 -5.33 -6.44
C VAL A 469 -24.07 -3.89 -6.25
N GLY A 470 -23.60 -3.21 -5.21
CA GLY A 470 -23.88 -1.79 -4.97
C GLY A 470 -23.35 -0.85 -6.06
N GLN A 471 -22.39 -1.30 -6.88
CA GLN A 471 -21.92 -0.60 -8.07
C GLN A 471 -22.64 -1.02 -9.37
N GLY A 472 -23.69 -1.82 -9.26
CA GLY A 472 -24.55 -2.22 -10.38
C GLY A 472 -24.02 -3.38 -11.21
N ILE A 473 -23.14 -4.22 -10.65
CA ILE A 473 -22.69 -5.45 -11.28
C ILE A 473 -23.37 -6.63 -10.57
N PRO A 474 -24.45 -7.22 -11.13
CA PRO A 474 -25.07 -8.41 -10.56
C PRO A 474 -24.11 -9.60 -10.51
N ILE A 475 -24.23 -10.39 -9.44
CA ILE A 475 -23.55 -11.68 -9.25
C ILE A 475 -24.64 -12.77 -9.28
N HIS A 476 -24.57 -13.68 -10.24
CA HIS A 476 -25.58 -14.74 -10.41
C HIS A 476 -25.36 -15.92 -9.47
N GLU A 477 -24.13 -16.40 -9.38
CA GLU A 477 -23.75 -17.55 -8.55
C GLU A 477 -22.56 -17.19 -7.65
N ARG A 478 -22.63 -17.55 -6.38
CA ARG A 478 -21.49 -17.54 -5.46
C ARG A 478 -21.04 -18.98 -5.24
N VAL A 479 -19.75 -19.23 -5.45
CA VAL A 479 -19.15 -20.57 -5.38
C VAL A 479 -18.24 -20.64 -4.16
N GLU A 480 -18.53 -21.58 -3.27
CA GLU A 480 -17.70 -21.92 -2.11
C GLU A 480 -16.54 -22.82 -2.47
N LEU A 481 -15.52 -22.81 -1.61
CA LEU A 481 -14.45 -23.79 -1.64
C LEU A 481 -15.02 -25.15 -1.22
N PRO A 482 -14.72 -26.22 -1.96
CA PRO A 482 -15.12 -27.58 -1.57
C PRO A 482 -14.56 -27.96 -0.19
N GLU A 483 -15.31 -28.77 0.58
CA GLU A 483 -14.93 -29.13 1.96
C GLU A 483 -13.58 -29.85 2.03
N GLU A 484 -13.25 -30.65 1.03
CA GLU A 484 -12.01 -31.41 0.93
C GLU A 484 -10.78 -30.52 0.67
N TRP A 485 -10.98 -29.25 0.32
CA TRP A 485 -9.92 -28.25 0.12
C TRP A 485 -9.69 -27.36 1.33
N ILE A 486 -10.44 -27.53 2.43
CA ILE A 486 -10.31 -26.73 3.65
C ILE A 486 -9.29 -27.41 4.58
N PRO A 487 -8.08 -26.83 4.79
CA PRO A 487 -7.14 -27.34 5.79
C PRO A 487 -7.76 -27.41 7.19
N ALA A 488 -7.40 -28.44 7.96
CA ALA A 488 -7.96 -28.66 9.30
C ALA A 488 -7.83 -27.43 10.22
N ASP A 489 -6.64 -26.81 10.27
CA ASP A 489 -6.37 -25.60 11.08
C ASP A 489 -7.16 -24.37 10.61
N SER A 490 -7.53 -24.32 9.33
CA SER A 490 -8.27 -23.21 8.76
C SER A 490 -9.79 -23.28 9.04
N ARG A 491 -10.29 -24.40 9.60
CA ARG A 491 -11.70 -24.54 10.02
C ARG A 491 -12.10 -23.49 11.04
N VAL A 492 -11.19 -23.13 11.95
CA VAL A 492 -11.38 -22.02 12.89
C VAL A 492 -11.79 -20.72 12.18
N GLU A 493 -11.11 -20.41 11.07
CA GLU A 493 -11.40 -19.22 10.27
C GLU A 493 -12.72 -19.35 9.50
N ILE A 494 -12.98 -20.51 8.90
CA ILE A 494 -14.19 -20.76 8.11
C ILE A 494 -15.44 -20.72 8.99
N ASP A 495 -15.43 -21.44 10.11
CA ASP A 495 -16.59 -21.55 11.01
C ASP A 495 -16.89 -20.20 11.68
N ALA A 496 -15.85 -19.44 12.04
CA ALA A 496 -15.99 -18.07 12.52
C ALA A 496 -16.65 -17.16 11.48
N LYS A 497 -16.22 -17.24 10.23
CA LYS A 497 -16.80 -16.45 9.13
C LYS A 497 -18.25 -16.83 8.88
N ILE A 498 -18.56 -18.12 8.75
CA ILE A 498 -19.93 -18.61 8.54
C ILE A 498 -20.85 -18.10 9.64
N THR A 499 -20.42 -18.18 10.90
CA THR A 499 -21.21 -17.69 12.04
C THR A 499 -21.37 -16.18 12.03
N ALA A 500 -20.34 -15.44 11.61
CA ALA A 500 -20.43 -13.99 11.38
C ALA A 500 -21.30 -13.61 10.17
N GLY A 501 -21.91 -14.58 9.47
CA GLY A 501 -22.86 -14.38 8.39
C GLY A 501 -22.24 -14.36 7.00
N TYR A 502 -21.00 -14.83 6.83
CA TYR A 502 -20.42 -15.07 5.51
C TYR A 502 -21.22 -16.13 4.75
N PHE A 503 -21.10 -16.12 3.42
CA PHE A 503 -21.86 -17.01 2.56
C PHE A 503 -21.47 -18.47 2.81
N THR A 504 -22.49 -19.30 3.04
CA THR A 504 -22.38 -20.76 2.95
C THR A 504 -23.68 -21.37 2.42
N ALA A 505 -23.57 -22.44 1.65
CA ALA A 505 -24.66 -23.31 1.20
C ALA A 505 -25.01 -24.36 2.26
N GLY A 506 -24.15 -24.54 3.27
CA GLY A 506 -24.28 -25.53 4.34
C GLY A 506 -24.95 -25.03 5.62
N LYS A 507 -24.90 -25.86 6.67
CA LYS A 507 -25.48 -25.58 7.99
C LYS A 507 -24.66 -24.50 8.71
N ARG A 508 -25.34 -23.50 9.29
CA ARG A 508 -24.73 -22.57 10.26
C ARG A 508 -24.61 -23.23 11.63
N MET A 509 -23.42 -23.15 12.22
CA MET A 509 -23.16 -23.68 13.56
C MET A 509 -23.84 -22.82 14.63
N THR A 510 -24.21 -23.46 15.74
CA THR A 510 -24.67 -22.81 16.97
C THR A 510 -23.48 -22.23 17.75
N GLU A 511 -23.73 -21.33 18.70
CA GLU A 511 -22.65 -20.69 19.48
C GLU A 511 -21.88 -21.71 20.34
N GLU A 512 -22.55 -22.77 20.79
CA GLU A 512 -21.94 -23.88 21.54
C GLU A 512 -21.05 -24.75 20.64
N GLU A 513 -21.51 -25.09 19.44
CA GLU A 513 -20.72 -25.79 18.42
C GLU A 513 -19.48 -24.96 18.01
N LEU A 514 -19.60 -23.63 17.90
CA LEU A 514 -18.49 -22.75 17.53
C LEU A 514 -17.39 -22.69 18.60
N ARG A 515 -17.74 -22.75 19.90
CA ARG A 515 -16.76 -22.74 21.00
C ARG A 515 -15.94 -24.03 21.08
N ALA A 516 -16.45 -25.12 20.48
CA ALA A 516 -15.77 -26.40 20.39
C ALA A 516 -14.75 -26.46 19.24
N VAL A 517 -14.83 -25.54 18.26
CA VAL A 517 -13.85 -25.43 17.16
C VAL A 517 -12.60 -24.71 17.65
N GLN A 518 -11.51 -25.46 17.75
CA GLN A 518 -10.22 -24.98 18.24
C GLN A 518 -9.10 -25.40 17.28
N GLY A 519 -8.23 -24.44 16.93
CA GLY A 519 -7.04 -24.70 16.12
C GLY A 519 -5.91 -25.33 16.94
N ARG A 520 -4.86 -25.83 16.25
CA ARG A 520 -3.66 -26.37 16.94
C ARG A 520 -3.06 -25.35 17.91
N MET A 521 -2.75 -25.83 19.12
CA MET A 521 -2.10 -25.04 20.16
C MET A 521 -0.60 -24.84 19.86
N TRP A 522 -0.01 -23.82 20.48
CA TRP A 522 1.41 -23.49 20.32
C TRP A 522 2.34 -24.68 20.61
N GLU A 523 2.04 -25.42 21.68
CA GLU A 523 2.87 -26.54 22.14
C GLU A 523 2.83 -27.74 21.18
N ASP A 524 1.69 -27.98 20.53
CA ASP A 524 1.53 -29.05 19.54
C ASP A 524 2.22 -28.70 18.22
N SER A 525 2.21 -27.41 17.84
CA SER A 525 2.86 -26.92 16.62
C SER A 525 4.39 -27.12 16.65
N CYS A 526 5.00 -27.08 17.84
CA CYS A 526 6.43 -27.32 18.03
C CYS A 526 6.82 -28.81 18.02
N ARG A 527 5.90 -29.73 18.32
CA ARG A 527 6.19 -31.18 18.37
C ARG A 527 6.24 -31.80 16.97
N ASP A 528 5.41 -31.33 16.06
CA ASP A 528 5.37 -31.82 14.67
C ASP A 528 6.55 -31.32 13.81
N ALA A 529 7.23 -30.24 14.22
CA ALA A 529 8.41 -29.71 13.52
C ALA A 529 9.72 -30.47 13.84
N ILE A 530 9.69 -31.42 14.79
CA ILE A 530 10.85 -32.21 15.25
C ILE A 530 10.79 -33.66 14.73
N ARG A 531 9.74 -34.05 14.01
CA ARG A 531 9.64 -35.30 13.26
C ARG A 531 9.74 -35.04 11.77
#